data_AF-A0A0E0BC02-F1
#
_entry.id   AF-A0A0E0BC02-F1
#
_cell.length_a   1.000
_cell.length_b   1.000
_cell.length_c   1.000
_cell.angle_alpha   90.00
_cell.angle_beta   90.00
_cell.angle_gamma   90.00
#
_symmetry.space_group_name_H-M   'P 1'
#
loop_
_entity.id
_entity.type
_entity.pdbx_description
1 polymer ?
#
loop_
_entity_poly.entity_id
_entity_poly.type
_entity_poly.pdbx_seq_one_letter_code
_entity_poly.pdbx_strand_id
1 'polypeptide(L)'
;MALGAIGLQAYLPINESSFLHWLCDTREKLVESQRRGFVTIATLVAWIIWKEKNNRIFNHQHKAWLEIARAISAEAELWRLANSAMPALLL
;
A
#
# COMPACT_ATOMS: atom_id res chain seq x y z
N MET A 1 -0.28 -2.63 -9.00
CA MET A 1 -1.04 -3.72 -8.34
C MET A 1 -1.92 -3.18 -7.22
N ALA A 2 -1.42 -2.74 -6.06
CA ALA A 2 -2.29 -2.32 -4.92
C ALA A 2 -3.20 -1.11 -5.20
N LEU A 3 -2.71 -0.04 -5.84
CA LEU A 3 -3.56 1.11 -6.21
C LEU A 3 -4.54 0.79 -7.34
N GLY A 4 -4.16 -0.11 -8.25
CA GLY A 4 -5.07 -0.61 -9.28
C GLY A 4 -6.23 -1.40 -8.68
N ALA A 5 -5.98 -2.17 -7.63
CA ALA A 5 -7.01 -2.94 -6.91
C ALA A 5 -8.07 -2.08 -6.21
N ILE A 6 -7.81 -0.79 -5.99
CA ILE A 6 -8.79 0.18 -5.46
C ILE A 6 -9.24 1.22 -6.50
N GLY A 7 -8.98 0.97 -7.80
CA GLY A 7 -9.41 1.86 -8.88
C GLY A 7 -8.61 3.17 -9.03
N LEU A 8 -7.45 3.28 -8.38
CA LEU A 8 -6.60 4.48 -8.36
C LEU A 8 -5.31 4.33 -9.18
N GLN A 9 -5.37 3.57 -10.28
CA GLN A 9 -4.21 3.30 -11.15
C GLN A 9 -3.55 4.57 -11.73
N ALA A 10 -4.33 5.64 -11.92
CA ALA A 10 -3.83 6.91 -12.45
C ALA A 10 -2.88 7.64 -11.48
N TYR A 11 -2.85 7.22 -10.21
CA TYR A 11 -2.07 7.86 -9.15
C TYR A 11 -0.86 7.03 -8.72
N LEU A 12 -0.33 6.17 -9.58
CA LEU A 12 0.89 5.42 -9.28
C LEU A 12 2.07 6.40 -9.04
N PRO A 13 2.95 6.14 -8.05
CA PRO A 13 4.11 6.98 -7.76
C PRO A 13 5.24 6.75 -8.77
N ILE A 14 4.99 7.09 -10.04
CA ILE A 14 5.96 6.92 -11.13
C ILE A 14 6.84 8.16 -11.19
N ASN A 15 8.16 7.97 -11.09
CA ASN A 15 9.15 9.05 -11.13
C ASN A 15 9.00 10.11 -10.01
N GLU A 16 8.44 9.71 -8.87
CA GLU A 16 8.29 10.57 -7.69
C GLU A 16 9.58 10.60 -6.87
N SER A 17 10.03 11.80 -6.52
CA SER A 17 11.25 12.01 -5.72
C SER A 17 11.04 11.75 -4.23
N SER A 18 9.79 11.79 -3.75
CA SER A 18 9.44 11.62 -2.34
C SER A 18 8.10 10.92 -2.18
N PHE A 19 8.10 9.84 -1.39
CA PHE A 19 6.88 9.12 -1.02
C PHE A 19 5.89 10.01 -0.28
N LEU A 20 6.36 10.84 0.66
CA LEU A 20 5.50 11.69 1.46
C LEU A 20 4.84 12.79 0.60
N HIS A 21 5.60 13.36 -0.32
CA HIS A 21 5.08 14.38 -1.24
C HIS A 21 3.99 13.78 -2.13
N TRP A 22 4.29 12.65 -2.79
CA TRP A 22 3.30 11.92 -3.60
C TRP A 22 2.04 11.55 -2.80
N LEU A 23 2.20 11.09 -1.56
CA LEU A 23 1.09 10.70 -0.69
C LEU A 23 0.17 11.89 -0.37
N CYS A 24 0.74 13.03 0.01
CA CYS A 24 0.00 14.25 0.31
C CYS A 24 -0.70 14.80 -0.93
N ASP A 25 0.04 14.97 -2.03
CA ASP A 25 -0.48 15.51 -3.28
C ASP A 25 -1.62 14.65 -3.86
N THR A 26 -1.46 13.33 -3.82
CA THR A 26 -2.48 12.39 -4.29
C THR A 26 -3.71 12.46 -3.41
N ARG A 27 -3.55 12.51 -2.08
CA ARG A 27 -4.67 12.61 -1.14
C ARG A 27 -5.50 13.87 -1.39
N GLU A 28 -4.87 14.99 -1.72
CA GLU A 28 -5.58 16.24 -2.01
C GLU A 28 -6.42 16.17 -3.29
N LYS A 29 -5.91 15.46 -4.32
CA LYS A 29 -6.60 15.24 -5.60
C LYS A 29 -7.80 14.29 -5.49
N LEU A 30 -7.84 13.42 -4.48
CA LEU A 30 -8.92 12.45 -4.29
C LEU A 30 -10.15 13.06 -3.61
N VAL A 31 -11.32 12.55 -3.97
CA VAL A 31 -12.58 12.85 -3.26
C VAL A 31 -12.55 12.26 -1.85
N GLU A 32 -13.29 12.88 -0.92
CA GLU A 32 -13.24 12.55 0.51
C GLU A 32 -13.46 11.06 0.80
N SER A 33 -14.42 10.43 0.11
CA SER A 33 -14.72 9.00 0.26
C SER A 33 -13.56 8.07 -0.11
N GLN A 34 -12.65 8.50 -0.99
CA GLN A 34 -11.51 7.70 -1.45
C GLN A 34 -10.24 7.95 -0.63
N ARG A 35 -10.11 9.12 0.01
CA ARG A 35 -8.90 9.54 0.75
C ARG A 35 -8.48 8.54 1.81
N ARG A 36 -9.45 8.08 2.63
CA ARG A 36 -9.18 7.14 3.73
C ARG A 36 -8.62 5.82 3.20
N GLY A 37 -9.31 5.21 2.22
CA GLY A 37 -8.88 3.96 1.62
C GLY A 37 -7.49 4.08 0.99
N PHE A 38 -7.25 5.15 0.23
CA PHE A 38 -5.95 5.43 -0.37
C PHE A 38 -4.83 5.53 0.67
N VAL A 39 -4.99 6.38 1.69
CA VAL A 39 -3.95 6.60 2.71
C VAL A 39 -3.66 5.31 3.48
N THR A 40 -4.69 4.53 3.83
CA THR A 40 -4.50 3.24 4.51
C THR A 40 -3.70 2.28 3.65
N ILE A 41 -4.09 2.07 2.39
CA ILE A 41 -3.40 1.13 1.51
C ILE A 41 -1.98 1.57 1.21
N ALA A 42 -1.75 2.86 0.93
CA ALA A 42 -0.42 3.39 0.69
C ALA A 42 0.49 3.23 1.93
N THR A 43 -0.05 3.47 3.13
CA THR A 43 0.68 3.27 4.40
C THR A 43 1.00 1.80 4.64
N LEU A 44 0.05 0.89 4.39
CA LEU A 44 0.25 -0.55 4.49
C LEU A 44 1.36 -1.02 3.55
N VAL A 45 1.33 -0.61 2.28
CA VAL A 45 2.36 -0.98 1.30
C VAL A 45 3.74 -0.50 1.76
N ALA A 46 3.85 0.77 2.18
CA ALA A 46 5.09 1.32 2.71
C ALA A 46 5.59 0.55 3.94
N TRP A 47 4.68 0.16 4.85
CA TRP A 47 4.98 -0.63 6.04
C TRP A 47 5.52 -2.02 5.70
N ILE A 48 4.89 -2.75 4.77
CA ILE A 48 5.37 -4.08 4.37
C ILE A 48 6.75 -3.99 3.71
N ILE A 49 6.97 -2.99 2.84
CA ILE A 49 8.28 -2.76 2.20
C ILE A 49 9.35 -2.44 3.25
N TRP A 50 9.02 -1.58 4.22
CA TRP A 50 9.93 -1.26 5.32
C TRP A 50 10.29 -2.50 6.15
N LYS A 51 9.31 -3.35 6.49
CA LYS A 51 9.56 -4.63 7.19
C LYS A 51 10.48 -5.56 6.39
N GLU A 52 10.26 -5.68 5.08
CA GLU A 52 11.13 -6.48 4.20
C GLU A 52 12.56 -5.93 4.19
N LYS A 53 12.72 -4.60 4.06
CA LYS A 53 14.05 -3.97 4.08
C LYS A 53 14.78 -4.24 5.40
N ASN A 54 14.08 -4.17 6.52
CA ASN A 54 14.64 -4.53 7.81
C ASN A 54 15.02 -6.01 7.89
N ASN A 55 14.19 -6.91 7.38
CA ASN A 55 14.48 -8.34 7.36
C ASN A 55 15.78 -8.65 6.58
N ARG A 56 16.00 -7.95 5.47
CA ARG A 56 17.23 -8.06 4.67
C ARG A 56 18.47 -7.60 5.43
N ILE A 57 18.36 -6.47 6.14
CA ILE A 57 19.48 -5.85 6.84
C ILE A 57 19.83 -6.61 8.12
N PHE A 58 18.82 -6.92 8.94
CA PHE A 58 19.03 -7.43 10.30
C PHE A 58 19.01 -8.96 10.39
N ASN A 59 18.27 -9.63 9.50
CA ASN A 59 18.10 -11.09 9.55
C ASN A 59 18.73 -11.80 8.35
N HIS A 60 19.35 -11.07 7.42
CA HIS A 60 19.91 -11.60 6.17
C HIS A 60 18.95 -12.46 5.33
N GLN A 61 17.64 -12.21 5.50
CA GLN A 61 16.58 -12.91 4.78
C GLN A 61 15.93 -11.98 3.76
N HIS A 62 15.56 -12.52 2.61
CA HIS A 62 14.84 -11.78 1.58
C HIS A 62 13.70 -12.62 1.02
N LYS A 63 12.60 -11.95 0.70
CA LYS A 63 11.45 -12.51 0.01
C LYS A 63 11.43 -12.05 -1.44
N ALA A 64 10.88 -12.88 -2.31
CA ALA A 64 10.61 -12.48 -3.68
C ALA A 64 9.53 -11.39 -3.72
N TRP A 65 9.56 -10.51 -4.73
CA TRP A 65 8.56 -9.45 -4.89
C TRP A 65 7.12 -9.97 -4.93
N LEU A 66 6.92 -11.16 -5.50
CA LEU A 66 5.61 -11.81 -5.52
C LEU A 66 5.11 -12.16 -4.11
N GLU A 67 5.99 -12.61 -3.22
CA GLU A 67 5.64 -12.93 -1.83
C GLU A 67 5.35 -11.67 -1.02
N ILE A 68 6.08 -10.59 -1.28
CA ILE A 68 5.82 -9.26 -0.69
C ILE A 68 4.44 -8.76 -1.14
N ALA A 69 4.09 -8.90 -2.41
CA ALA A 69 2.77 -8.54 -2.92
C ALA A 69 1.65 -9.37 -2.26
N ARG A 70 1.84 -10.69 -2.14
CA ARG A 70 0.89 -11.56 -1.39
C ARG A 70 0.74 -11.15 0.06
N ALA A 71 1.84 -10.76 0.72
CA ALA A 71 1.80 -10.29 2.10
C ALA A 71 0.99 -8.98 2.25
N ILE A 72 1.11 -8.05 1.28
CA ILE A 72 0.28 -6.84 1.24
C ILE A 72 -1.20 -7.20 1.11
N SER A 73 -1.56 -8.10 0.19
CA SER A 73 -2.95 -8.53 -0.01
C SER A 73 -3.52 -9.19 1.24
N ALA A 74 -2.77 -10.12 1.84
CA ALA A 74 -3.20 -10.84 3.03
C ALA A 74 -3.42 -9.89 4.22
N GLU A 75 -2.50 -8.95 4.45
CA GLU A 75 -2.63 -7.98 5.53
C GLU A 75 -3.81 -7.03 5.30
N ALA A 76 -4.04 -6.58 4.06
CA ALA A 76 -5.18 -5.73 3.73
C ALA A 76 -6.52 -6.45 4.00
N GLU A 77 -6.61 -7.74 3.67
CA GLU A 77 -7.79 -8.55 3.94
C GLU A 77 -8.04 -8.71 5.44
N LEU A 78 -6.99 -8.94 6.24
CA LEU A 78 -7.12 -8.98 7.70
C LEU A 78 -7.65 -7.65 8.26
N TRP A 79 -7.18 -6.51 7.75
CA TRP A 79 -7.65 -5.20 8.18
C TRP A 79 -9.11 -4.95 7.78
N ARG A 80 -9.53 -5.45 6.62
CA ARG A 80 -10.94 -5.41 6.17
C ARG A 80 -11.85 -6.25 7.06
N LEU A 81 -11.41 -7.44 7.45
CA LEU A 81 -12.17 -8.30 8.36
C LEU A 81 -12.32 -7.67 9.75
N ALA A 82 -11.30 -6.94 10.21
CA ALA A 82 -11.35 -6.19 11.47
C ALA A 82 -12.16 -4.89 11.37
N ASN A 83 -12.24 -4.27 10.17
CA ASN A 83 -12.94 -3.02 9.93
C ASN A 83 -13.52 -2.99 8.52
N SER A 84 -14.84 -3.19 8.40
CA SER A 84 -15.57 -3.23 7.14
C SER A 84 -15.53 -1.92 6.34
N ALA A 85 -15.13 -0.80 6.95
CA ALA A 85 -14.91 0.47 6.25
C ALA A 85 -13.64 0.49 5.38
N MET A 86 -12.80 -0.57 5.45
CA MET A 86 -11.60 -0.67 4.60
C MET A 86 -11.96 -1.23 3.22
N PRO A 87 -11.36 -0.68 2.13
CA PRO A 87 -11.60 -1.19 0.79
C PRO A 87 -10.99 -2.59 0.62
N ALA A 88 -11.72 -3.47 -0.06
CA ALA A 88 -11.18 -4.78 -0.46
C ALA A 88 -10.11 -4.58 -1.53
N LEU A 89 -8.96 -5.25 -1.37
CA LEU A 89 -7.96 -5.35 -2.43
C LEU A 89 -8.25 -6.61 -3.25
N LEU A 90 -8.70 -6.45 -4.50
CA LEU A 90 -8.71 -7.53 -5.47
C LEU A 90 -7.31 -7.64 -6.09
N LEU A 91 -6.44 -8.44 -5.48
CA LEU A 91 -5.05 -8.68 -5.88
C LEU A 91 -4.78 -10.14 -6.21
#